data_AF-A0A8T5BEX7-F1
#
_entry.id   AF-A0A8T5BEX7-F1
#
_cell.length_a   1.000
_cell.length_b   1.000
_cell.length_c   1.000
_cell.angle_alpha   90.00
_cell.angle_beta   90.00
_cell.angle_gamma   90.00
#
_symmetry.space_group_name_H-M   'P 1'
#
loop_
_entity.id
_entity.type
_entity.pdbx_description
1 polymer ?
#
loop_
_entity_poly.entity_id
_entity_poly.type
_entity_poly.pdbx_seq_one_letter_code
_entity_poly.pdbx_strand_id
1 'polypeptide(L)' 'MALVKVDSQRRIYIPKDMPFEAGRALLVPFGSSFLLIPVPDRVVEIDVGASVEELRGRAEEKAREEAAVKLGRRGEG' A
#
# COMPACT_ATOMS: atom_id res chain seq x y z
N MET A 1 -12.11 -3.35 15.79
CA MET A 1 -12.96 -4.30 15.05
C MET A 1 -14.38 -3.77 15.12
N ALA A 2 -15.03 -3.49 13.99
CA ALA A 2 -16.38 -2.94 13.95
C ALA A 2 -17.35 -3.99 13.39
N LEU A 3 -18.48 -4.19 14.06
CA LEU A 3 -19.56 -5.04 13.55
C LEU A 3 -20.39 -4.20 12.57
N VAL A 4 -20.47 -4.64 11.33
CA VAL A 4 -21.14 -3.92 10.25
C VAL A 4 -22.37 -4.69 9.78
N LYS A 5 -23.41 -3.96 9.40
CA LYS A 5 -24.62 -4.56 8.81
C LYS A 5 -24.38 -4.81 7.33
N VAL A 6 -24.76 -5.99 6.86
CA VAL A 6 -24.75 -6.37 5.44
C VAL A 6 -26.20 -6.55 4.97
N ASP A 7 -26.56 -5.94 3.85
CA ASP A 7 -27.90 -6.12 3.25
C ASP A 7 -27.93 -7.26 2.20
N SER A 8 -29.12 -7.53 1.68
CA SER A 8 -29.37 -8.58 0.67
C SER A 8 -28.66 -8.31 -0.67
N GLN A 9 -28.19 -7.09 -0.90
CA GLN A 9 -27.45 -6.69 -2.10
C GLN A 9 -25.93 -6.61 -1.82
N ARG A 10 -25.47 -7.22 -0.71
CA ARG A 10 -24.07 -7.27 -0.29
C ARG A 10 -23.45 -5.89 -0.03
N ARG A 11 -24.27 -4.90 0.33
CA ARG A 11 -23.76 -3.58 0.75
C ARG A 11 -23.38 -3.62 2.22
N ILE A 12 -22.26 -3.01 2.56
CA ILE A 12 -21.75 -2.90 3.94
C ILE A 12 -22.00 -1.46 4.42
N TYR A 13 -22.70 -1.31 5.54
CA TYR A 13 -22.93 0.00 6.14
C TYR A 13 -21.78 0.35 7.08
N ILE A 14 -21.07 1.43 6.78
CA ILE A 14 -20.01 1.96 7.64
C ILE A 14 -20.65 2.87 8.71
N PRO A 15 -20.40 2.61 10.01
CA PRO A 15 -20.89 3.47 11.08
C PRO A 15 -20.42 4.92 10.94
N LYS A 16 -21.28 5.89 11.26
CA LYS A 16 -20.99 7.33 11.08
C LYS A 16 -19.87 7.86 11.98
N ASP A 17 -19.64 7.19 13.10
CA ASP A 17 -18.60 7.46 14.07
C ASP A 17 -17.22 6.90 13.66
N MET A 18 -17.16 6.10 12.60
CA MET A 18 -15.89 5.64 12.04
C MET A 18 -15.29 6.72 11.13
N PRO A 19 -14.01 7.08 11.29
CA PRO A 19 -13.34 8.07 10.44
C PRO A 19 -13.04 7.46 9.06
N PHE A 20 -14.07 7.34 8.23
CA PHE A 20 -13.99 6.85 6.86
C PHE A 20 -14.51 7.93 5.91
N GLU A 21 -13.62 8.83 5.50
CA GLU A 21 -13.91 9.93 4.59
C GLU A 21 -13.26 9.67 3.22
N ALA A 22 -13.83 8.74 2.46
CA ALA A 22 -13.37 8.47 1.10
C ALA A 22 -14.53 8.00 0.21
N GLY A 23 -14.57 8.50 -1.03
CA GLY A 23 -15.55 8.03 -2.03
C GLY A 23 -15.29 6.61 -2.54
N ARG A 24 -14.05 6.12 -2.38
CA ARG A 24 -13.61 4.79 -2.84
C ARG A 24 -12.76 4.09 -1.79
N ALA A 25 -12.79 2.76 -1.80
CA ALA A 25 -12.03 1.92 -0.88
C ALA A 25 -11.46 0.70 -1.59
N LEU A 26 -10.30 0.22 -1.13
CA LEU A 26 -9.81 -1.11 -1.43
C LEU A 26 -10.29 -2.08 -0.35
N LEU A 27 -10.82 -3.23 -0.78
CA LEU A 27 -11.26 -4.31 0.10
C LEU A 27 -10.31 -5.50 -0.08
N VAL A 28 -9.54 -5.81 0.97
CA VAL A 28 -8.54 -6.89 0.95
C VAL A 28 -8.92 -7.98 1.94
N PRO A 29 -9.09 -9.25 1.52
CA PRO A 29 -9.27 -10.37 2.43
C PRO A 29 -8.05 -10.52 3.35
N PHE A 30 -8.29 -10.64 4.66
CA PHE A 30 -7.26 -10.83 5.67
C PHE A 30 -7.71 -11.88 6.70
N GLY A 31 -7.37 -13.15 6.42
CA GLY A 31 -7.83 -14.28 7.22
C GLY A 31 -9.36 -14.40 7.21
N SER A 32 -9.98 -14.35 8.39
CA SER A 32 -11.43 -14.35 8.58
C SER A 32 -12.07 -12.96 8.54
N SER A 33 -11.29 -11.92 8.20
CA SER A 33 -11.72 -10.53 8.21
C SER A 33 -11.41 -9.84 6.88
N PHE A 34 -11.89 -8.61 6.72
CA PHE A 34 -11.55 -7.76 5.58
C PHE A 34 -10.85 -6.49 6.07
N LEU A 35 -9.78 -6.12 5.38
CA LEU A 35 -9.15 -4.81 5.49
C LEU A 35 -9.83 -3.87 4.49
N LEU A 36 -10.34 -2.76 5.01
CA LEU A 36 -10.89 -1.67 4.22
C LEU A 36 -9.90 -0.51 4.24
N ILE A 37 -9.34 -0.17 3.08
CA ILE A 37 -8.34 0.89 2.94
C ILE A 37 -8.97 2.04 2.14
N PRO A 38 -9.14 3.24 2.71
CA PRO A 38 -9.68 4.38 1.97
C PRO A 38 -8.72 4.78 0.85
N VAL A 39 -9.26 5.04 -0.34
CA VAL A 39 -8.48 5.63 -1.44
C VAL A 39 -8.67 7.14 -1.36
N PRO A 40 -7.58 7.92 -1.18
CA PRO A 40 -7.67 9.37 -1.14
C PRO A 40 -8.30 9.92 -2.42
N ASP A 41 -9.27 10.83 -2.27
CA ASP A 41 -9.91 11.48 -3.41
C ASP A 41 -9.00 12.54 -4.06
N ARG A 42 -7.99 13.01 -3.33
CA ARG A 42 -6.95 13.92 -3.81
C ARG A 42 -5.60 13.24 -3.74
N VAL A 43 -4.77 13.48 -4.74
CA VAL A 43 -3.37 13.06 -4.71
C VAL A 43 -2.71 13.77 -3.54
N VAL A 44 -2.15 13.00 -2.60
CA VAL A 44 -1.28 13.54 -1.58
C VAL A 44 0.05 13.78 -2.26
N GLU A 45 0.35 15.04 -2.58
CA GLU A 45 1.67 15.42 -3.05
C GLU A 45 2.67 15.16 -1.92
N ILE A 46 3.49 14.15 -2.10
CA ILE A 46 4.60 13.87 -1.20
C ILE A 46 5.75 14.73 -1.69
N ASP A 47 6.03 15.82 -0.99
CA ASP A 47 7.25 16.58 -1.20
C ASP A 47 8.42 15.72 -0.73
N VAL A 48 9.04 15.04 -1.68
CA VAL A 48 10.25 14.27 -1.42
C VAL A 48 11.38 15.30 -1.45
N GLY A 49 12.00 15.56 -0.30
CA GLY A 49 13.12 16.51 -0.18
C GLY A 49 14.40 16.11 -0.94
N ALA A 50 14.29 15.17 -1.87
CA ALA A 50 15.33 14.73 -2.79
C ALA A 50 14.80 14.90 -4.21
N SER A 51 15.64 15.44 -5.09
CA SER A 51 15.34 15.58 -6.51
C SER A 51 15.14 14.22 -7.19
N VAL A 52 14.49 14.23 -8.36
CA VAL A 52 14.28 13.04 -9.18
C VAL A 52 15.62 12.36 -9.54
N GLU A 53 16.67 13.16 -9.81
CA GLU A 53 18.01 12.65 -10.13
C GLU A 53 18.64 11.90 -8.95
N GLU A 54 18.52 12.43 -7.73
CA GLU A 54 19.02 11.77 -6.52
C GLU A 54 18.28 10.45 -6.24
N LEU A 55 16.95 10.45 -6.37
CA LEU A 55 16.15 9.24 -6.19
C LEU A 55 16.51 8.16 -7.22
N ARG A 56 16.75 8.56 -8.48
CA ARG A 56 17.21 7.66 -9.53
C ARG A 56 18.60 7.09 -9.21
N GLY A 57 19.53 7.94 -8.78
CA GLY A 57 20.88 7.51 -8.39
C GLY A 57 20.84 6.45 -7.28
N ARG A 58 20.06 6.70 -6.22
CA ARG A 58 19.87 5.74 -5.11
C ARG A 58 19.25 4.42 -5.58
N ALA A 59 18.30 4.48 -6.52
CA ALA A 59 17.66 3.27 -7.06
C ALA A 59 18.65 2.43 -7.87
N GLU A 60 19.47 3.06 -8.72
CA GLU A 60 20.49 2.37 -9.52
C GLU A 60 21.60 1.77 -8.65
N GLU A 61 22.05 2.48 -7.62
CA GLU A 61 23.05 1.98 -6.66
C GLU A 61 22.54 0.74 -5.93
N LYS A 62 21.34 0.81 -5.36
CA LYS A 62 20.72 -0.32 -4.66
C LYS A 62 20.52 -1.53 -5.58
N ALA A 63 20.11 -1.30 -6.82
CA ALA A 63 19.97 -2.38 -7.82
C ALA A 63 21.30 -3.07 -8.13
N ARG A 64 22.40 -2.31 -8.20
CA ARG A 64 23.76 -2.87 -8.39
C ARG A 64 24.21 -3.70 -7.20
N GLU A 65 23.99 -3.21 -5.98
CA GLU A 65 24.32 -3.95 -4.75
C GLU A 65 23.54 -5.26 -4.66
N GLU A 66 22.23 -5.22 -4.90
CA GLU A 66 21.38 -6.42 -4.90
C GLU A 66 21.82 -7.44 -5.97
N ALA A 67 22.21 -6.97 -7.16
CA ALA A 67 22.73 -7.81 -8.23
C ALA A 67 24.08 -8.46 -7.84
N ALA A 68 24.99 -7.69 -7.23
CA ALA A 68 26.28 -8.19 -6.75
C ALA A 68 26.12 -9.26 -5.66
N VAL A 69 25.24 -9.04 -4.69
CA VAL A 69 24.92 -10.03 -3.65
C VAL A 69 24.33 -11.30 -4.25
N LYS A 70 23.43 -11.18 -5.23
CA LYS A 70 22.85 -12.36 -5.93
C LYS A 70 23.90 -13.14 -6.72
N LEU A 71 24.87 -12.47 -7.32
CA LEU A 71 25.96 -13.12 -8.06
C LEU A 71 26.96 -13.81 -7.12
N GLY A 72 27.33 -13.16 -6.00
CA GLY A 72 28.20 -13.77 -4.99
C GLY A 72 27.63 -15.06 -4.42
N ARG A 73 26.32 -15.09 -4.12
CA ARG A 73 25.61 -16.28 -3.64
C ARG A 73 25.51 -17.43 -4.66
N ARG A 74 25.78 -17.18 -5.95
CA ARG A 74 25.81 -18.22 -7.01
C ARG A 74 27.18 -18.85 -7.19
N GLY A 75 28.24 -18.28 -6.61
CA GLY A 75 29.61 -18.80 -6.70
C GLY A 75 30.01 -19.76 -5.56
N GLU A 76 29.13 -19.96 -4.57
CA GLU A 76 29.38 -20.82 -3.39
C GLU A 76 28.61 -22.17 -3.46
N GLY A 77 28.24 -22.62 -4.66
CA GLY A 77 27.57 -23.90 -4.92
C GLY A 77 28.39 -24.83 -5.80
#